data_AF-A0AA39MN90-F1
#
_entry.id   AF-A0AA39MN90-F1
#
_cell.length_a   1.000
_cell.length_b   1.000
_cell.length_c   1.000
_cell.angle_alpha   90.00
_cell.angle_beta   90.00
_cell.angle_gamma   90.00
#
_symmetry.space_group_name_H-M   'P 1'
#
loop_
_entity.id
_entity.type
_entity.pdbx_description
1 polymer ?
#
loop_
_entity_poly.entity_id
_entity_poly.type
_entity_poly.pdbx_seq_one_letter_code
_entity_poly.pdbx_strand_id
1 'polypeptide(L)'
;MPQISDATVAERYLNNHQGEAMRTFRDEGDTCHGSHMNMPKWMARNDKNQRKAWFHHQPRHDVESVGWCIIAFLLRAQPKEPGDVEDLLKELHKAWEILSGPVRLGLLTWPQQQWERALHPKLHFLGDFLLRLGMQMEPEYGFLDPPPPEDHLHKAFQRLLLNQIHNIKEDIELNTDKLRTLPELKCYDTRDTTTLFGVSIGQLHSSPASTPKKRNKRVATSQNGDNTSTFQRVQSEPGKLRSHQNEVESDKGMDKDEEKMELDASFHQQL
;
A
#
# COMPACT_ATOMS: atom_id res chain seq x y z
N MET A 1 5.59 1.75 14.84
CA MET A 1 5.38 3.14 14.36
C MET A 1 6.68 3.95 14.31
N PRO A 2 6.95 4.69 13.21
CA PRO A 2 8.09 5.59 13.09
C PRO A 2 8.09 6.67 14.17
N GLN A 3 9.28 6.95 14.72
CA GLN A 3 9.52 8.02 15.70
C GLN A 3 10.02 9.26 15.00
N ILE A 4 9.69 10.44 15.51
CA ILE A 4 10.35 11.66 15.07
C ILE A 4 11.70 11.75 15.78
N SER A 5 12.79 11.80 15.02
CA SER A 5 14.16 11.68 15.57
C SER A 5 14.63 12.95 16.27
N ASP A 6 14.24 14.13 15.74
CA ASP A 6 14.63 15.42 16.30
C ASP A 6 13.68 15.83 17.43
N ALA A 7 14.22 16.18 18.60
CA ALA A 7 13.43 16.52 19.78
C ALA A 7 12.58 17.79 19.60
N THR A 8 13.11 18.78 18.89
CA THR A 8 12.40 20.06 18.63
C THR A 8 11.24 19.83 17.67
N VAL A 9 11.48 19.04 16.62
CA VAL A 9 10.42 18.64 15.67
C VAL A 9 9.37 17.78 16.36
N ALA A 10 9.81 16.84 17.22
CA ALA A 10 8.91 16.01 17.99
C ALA A 10 8.03 16.87 18.92
N GLU A 11 8.60 17.83 19.64
CA GLU A 11 7.84 18.76 20.49
C GLU A 11 6.82 19.58 19.71
N ARG A 12 7.21 20.15 18.56
CA ARG A 12 6.28 20.90 17.69
C ARG A 12 5.16 20.00 17.16
N TYR A 13 5.50 18.79 16.73
CA TYR A 13 4.53 17.80 16.30
C TYR A 13 3.55 17.46 17.43
N LEU A 14 4.06 17.25 18.65
CA LEU A 14 3.25 16.97 19.83
C LEU A 14 2.29 18.12 20.17
N ASN A 15 2.75 19.37 20.07
CA ASN A 15 1.94 20.54 20.35
C ASN A 15 0.81 20.75 19.32
N ASN A 16 1.03 20.36 18.07
CA ASN A 16 0.03 20.49 17.01
C ASN A 16 -0.97 19.31 16.96
N HIS A 17 -0.64 18.19 17.59
CA HIS A 17 -1.42 16.95 17.56
C HIS A 17 -1.83 16.50 18.98
N GLN A 18 -2.11 17.44 19.87
CA GLN A 18 -2.53 17.15 21.25
C GLN A 18 -3.80 16.27 21.27
N GLY A 19 -3.76 15.18 22.04
CA GLY A 19 -4.90 14.28 22.22
C GLY A 19 -5.04 13.15 21.19
N GLU A 20 -4.15 13.05 20.19
CA GLU A 20 -4.22 11.95 19.21
C GLU A 20 -3.80 10.59 19.83
N ALA A 21 -4.67 9.59 19.74
CA ALA A 21 -4.42 8.23 20.26
C ALA A 21 -3.19 7.56 19.62
N MET A 22 -2.92 7.85 18.34
CA MET A 22 -1.79 7.31 17.58
C MET A 22 -0.42 7.80 18.07
N ARG A 23 -0.38 8.75 19.03
CA ARG A 23 0.84 9.33 19.59
C ARG A 23 1.70 8.30 20.33
N THR A 24 1.08 7.52 21.20
CA THR A 24 1.75 6.52 22.04
C THR A 24 1.80 5.14 21.38
N PHE A 25 1.29 5.03 20.15
CA PHE A 25 1.27 3.76 19.44
C PHE A 25 2.70 3.26 19.20
N ARG A 26 2.94 2.04 19.66
CA ARG A 26 4.20 1.32 19.54
C ARG A 26 3.86 -0.11 19.14
N ASP A 27 4.75 -0.68 18.35
CA ASP A 27 4.74 -2.13 18.17
C ASP A 27 5.34 -2.72 19.44
N GLU A 28 4.68 -3.72 20.02
CA GLU A 28 5.10 -4.46 21.20
C GLU A 28 5.52 -5.88 20.82
N GLY A 29 6.63 -6.38 21.36
CA GLY A 29 7.09 -7.74 21.09
C GLY A 29 7.34 -8.03 19.59
N ASP A 30 6.65 -9.04 19.07
CA ASP A 30 6.68 -9.50 17.68
C ASP A 30 5.53 -8.93 16.82
N THR A 31 4.79 -7.94 17.34
CA THR A 31 3.70 -7.31 16.59
C THR A 31 4.21 -6.47 15.41
N CYS A 32 3.39 -6.40 14.38
CA CYS A 32 3.56 -5.50 13.24
C CYS A 32 2.34 -4.57 13.18
N HIS A 33 2.58 -3.26 13.31
CA HIS A 33 1.53 -2.25 13.40
C HIS A 33 0.56 -2.53 14.56
N GLY A 34 1.11 -2.91 15.72
CA GLY A 34 0.40 -3.27 16.95
C GLY A 34 -0.55 -4.47 16.81
N SER A 35 -0.28 -5.34 15.84
CA SER A 35 -1.10 -6.50 15.53
C SER A 35 -0.27 -7.69 15.06
N HIS A 36 -0.90 -8.86 14.88
CA HIS A 36 -0.26 -10.04 14.31
C HIS A 36 -0.84 -10.35 12.94
N MET A 37 -0.01 -10.93 12.08
CA MET A 37 -0.45 -11.44 10.79
C MET A 37 -1.40 -12.62 11.02
N ASN A 38 -2.64 -12.49 10.56
CA ASN A 38 -3.60 -13.60 10.51
C ASN A 38 -3.22 -14.52 9.34
N MET A 39 -2.28 -15.43 9.62
CA MET A 39 -1.74 -16.38 8.64
C MET A 39 -2.83 -17.19 7.92
N PRO A 40 -3.87 -17.71 8.60
CA PRO A 40 -4.99 -18.37 7.90
C PRO A 40 -5.67 -17.46 6.86
N LYS A 41 -5.96 -16.20 7.21
CA LYS A 41 -6.60 -15.23 6.31
C LYS A 41 -5.67 -14.87 5.13
N TRP A 42 -4.38 -14.70 5.40
CA TRP A 42 -3.37 -14.44 4.38
C TRP A 42 -3.23 -15.60 3.39
N MET A 43 -3.20 -16.85 3.87
CA MET A 43 -3.17 -18.04 3.03
C MET A 43 -4.46 -18.22 2.19
N ALA A 44 -5.60 -17.72 2.70
CA ALA A 44 -6.90 -17.80 2.02
C ALA A 44 -7.14 -16.70 0.95
N ARG A 45 -6.18 -15.81 0.69
CA ARG A 45 -6.31 -14.62 -0.22
C ARG A 45 -6.89 -14.89 -1.61
N ASN A 46 -6.87 -16.13 -2.08
CA ASN A 46 -7.34 -16.52 -3.41
C ASN A 46 -8.85 -16.77 -3.51
N ASP A 47 -9.60 -16.74 -2.39
CA ASP A 47 -11.06 -16.90 -2.44
C ASP A 47 -11.72 -15.74 -3.21
N LYS A 48 -12.36 -16.08 -4.34
CA LYS A 48 -13.05 -15.11 -5.22
C LYS A 48 -14.26 -14.47 -4.54
N ASN A 49 -14.88 -15.15 -3.57
CA ASN A 49 -16.06 -14.66 -2.87
C ASN A 49 -15.70 -13.59 -1.82
N GLN A 50 -14.55 -13.74 -1.14
CA GLN A 50 -14.03 -12.71 -0.25
C GLN A 50 -13.65 -11.44 -1.00
N ARG A 51 -13.01 -11.56 -2.17
CA ARG A 51 -12.61 -10.41 -3.00
C ARG A 51 -13.77 -9.52 -3.44
N LYS A 52 -14.95 -10.09 -3.73
CA LYS A 52 -16.13 -9.31 -4.15
C LYS A 52 -16.82 -8.59 -2.99
N ALA A 53 -16.73 -9.11 -1.77
CA ALA A 53 -17.34 -8.51 -0.59
C ALA A 53 -16.53 -7.33 -0.02
N TRP A 54 -15.28 -7.12 -0.48
CA TRP A 54 -14.33 -6.19 0.12
C TRP A 54 -14.06 -4.90 -0.68
N PHE A 55 -14.88 -4.56 -1.68
CA PHE A 55 -14.80 -3.25 -2.36
C PHE A 55 -15.39 -2.13 -1.49
N HIS A 56 -14.88 -1.98 -0.28
CA HIS A 56 -15.05 -0.79 0.52
C HIS A 56 -13.81 0.08 0.35
N HIS A 57 -14.03 1.38 0.15
CA HIS A 57 -12.94 2.35 0.19
C HIS A 57 -12.26 2.27 1.56
N GLN A 58 -10.93 2.19 1.55
CA GLN A 58 -10.12 2.09 2.75
C GLN A 58 -9.06 3.19 2.65
N PRO A 59 -9.04 4.18 3.56
CA PRO A 59 -8.09 5.29 3.52
C PRO A 59 -6.62 4.84 3.42
N ARG A 60 -6.27 3.67 3.94
CA ARG A 60 -4.94 3.07 3.76
C ARG A 60 -4.53 2.89 2.29
N HIS A 61 -5.46 2.57 1.39
CA HIS A 61 -5.17 2.43 -0.04
C HIS A 61 -4.79 3.78 -0.67
N ASP A 62 -5.32 4.89 -0.16
CA ASP A 62 -4.93 6.23 -0.62
C ASP A 62 -3.48 6.51 -0.23
N VAL A 63 -3.11 6.18 1.02
CA VAL A 63 -1.75 6.34 1.53
C VAL A 63 -0.76 5.45 0.77
N GLU A 64 -1.12 4.19 0.54
CA GLU A 64 -0.31 3.28 -0.28
C GLU A 64 -0.11 3.85 -1.69
N SER A 65 -1.17 4.38 -2.31
CA SER A 65 -1.08 5.02 -3.62
C SER A 65 -0.13 6.21 -3.61
N VAL A 66 -0.17 7.05 -2.57
CA VAL A 66 0.81 8.13 -2.36
C VAL A 66 2.23 7.59 -2.20
N GLY A 67 2.42 6.51 -1.44
CA GLY A 67 3.72 5.83 -1.28
C GLY A 67 4.29 5.35 -2.61
N TRP A 68 3.47 4.71 -3.45
CA TRP A 68 3.85 4.32 -4.81
C TRP A 68 4.19 5.52 -5.69
N CYS A 69 3.45 6.62 -5.58
CA CYS A 69 3.78 7.86 -6.28
C CYS A 69 5.14 8.44 -5.86
N ILE A 70 5.45 8.45 -4.55
CA ILE A 70 6.75 8.89 -4.03
C ILE A 70 7.88 8.03 -4.59
N ILE A 71 7.73 6.70 -4.55
CA ILE A 71 8.72 5.76 -5.11
C ILE A 71 8.93 6.03 -6.61
N ALA A 72 7.84 6.11 -7.38
CA ALA A 72 7.89 6.36 -8.81
C ALA A 72 8.58 7.70 -9.13
N PHE A 73 8.24 8.74 -8.36
CA PHE A 73 8.83 10.07 -8.50
C PHE A 73 10.34 10.03 -8.23
N LEU A 74 10.78 9.47 -7.10
CA LEU A 74 12.19 9.45 -6.71
C LEU A 74 13.06 8.61 -7.66
N LEU A 75 12.54 7.50 -8.18
CA LEU A 75 13.24 6.72 -9.20
C LEU A 75 13.49 7.52 -10.48
N ARG A 76 12.54 8.37 -10.88
CA ARG A 76 12.59 9.18 -12.09
C ARG A 76 13.21 10.56 -11.92
N ALA A 77 13.37 11.01 -10.68
CA ALA A 77 13.87 12.34 -10.36
C ALA A 77 15.29 12.52 -10.90
N GLN A 78 15.50 13.63 -11.61
CA GLN A 78 16.78 14.02 -12.18
C GLN A 78 17.14 15.39 -11.61
N PRO A 79 18.24 15.54 -10.85
CA PRO A 79 18.76 16.85 -10.49
C PRO A 79 19.12 17.66 -11.74
N LYS A 80 18.99 19.00 -11.68
CA LYS A 80 19.25 19.88 -12.83
C LYS A 80 20.68 19.84 -13.35
N GLU A 81 21.64 19.51 -12.50
CA GLU A 81 23.04 19.48 -12.88
C GLU A 81 23.33 18.37 -13.91
N PRO A 82 24.16 18.66 -14.93
CA PRO A 82 24.53 17.68 -15.93
C PRO A 82 25.48 16.64 -15.34
N GLY A 83 25.04 15.38 -15.28
CA GLY A 83 25.89 14.24 -14.96
C GLY A 83 25.32 12.99 -15.61
N ASP A 84 26.11 12.33 -16.46
CA ASP A 84 25.77 11.03 -17.00
C ASP A 84 26.01 9.98 -15.93
N VAL A 85 24.97 9.19 -15.61
CA VAL A 85 25.06 8.16 -14.58
C VAL A 85 24.57 6.82 -15.10
N GLU A 86 25.37 6.21 -15.98
CA GLU A 86 25.05 4.93 -16.63
C GLU A 86 25.07 3.74 -15.67
N ASP A 87 26.01 3.68 -14.71
CA ASP A 87 26.15 2.55 -13.79
C ASP A 87 24.95 2.38 -12.82
N LEU A 88 24.20 3.46 -12.56
CA LEU A 88 23.00 3.44 -11.71
C LEU A 88 21.73 3.00 -12.46
N LEU A 89 21.80 2.77 -13.76
CA LEU A 89 20.63 2.39 -14.54
C LEU A 89 20.18 0.96 -14.26
N LYS A 90 21.08 0.04 -13.90
CA LYS A 90 20.71 -1.37 -13.72
C LYS A 90 19.67 -1.57 -12.60
N GLU A 91 19.92 -1.01 -11.41
CA GLU A 91 18.96 -1.13 -10.31
C GLU A 91 17.73 -0.25 -10.52
N LEU A 92 17.87 0.92 -11.17
CA LEU A 92 16.72 1.71 -11.61
C LEU A 92 15.79 0.90 -12.51
N HIS A 93 16.34 0.23 -13.53
CA HIS A 93 15.58 -0.54 -14.50
C HIS A 93 14.85 -1.70 -13.83
N LYS A 94 15.54 -2.41 -12.93
CA LYS A 94 14.95 -3.49 -12.13
C LYS A 94 13.82 -2.97 -11.23
N ALA A 95 14.04 -1.84 -10.55
CA ALA A 95 13.01 -1.22 -9.71
C ALA A 95 11.78 -0.85 -10.54
N TRP A 96 12.01 -0.25 -11.71
CA TRP A 96 10.96 0.19 -12.62
C TRP A 96 10.16 -0.97 -13.21
N GLU A 97 10.84 -2.06 -13.57
CA GLU A 97 10.20 -3.29 -14.05
C GLU A 97 9.26 -3.87 -12.98
N ILE A 98 9.73 -3.99 -11.73
CA ILE A 98 8.91 -4.47 -10.61
C ILE A 98 7.73 -3.53 -10.35
N LEU A 99 7.97 -2.21 -10.32
CA LEU A 99 6.96 -1.19 -10.06
C LEU A 99 5.85 -1.19 -11.12
N SER A 100 6.22 -1.43 -12.38
CA SER A 100 5.29 -1.40 -13.50
C SER A 100 4.59 -2.74 -13.74
N GLY A 101 5.09 -3.81 -13.12
CA GLY A 101 4.49 -5.12 -13.16
C GLY A 101 3.18 -5.24 -12.35
N PRO A 102 2.47 -6.36 -12.50
CA PRO A 102 1.24 -6.63 -11.75
C PRO A 102 1.50 -6.91 -10.27
N VAL A 103 2.74 -7.25 -9.89
CA VAL A 103 3.13 -7.59 -8.51
C VAL A 103 4.28 -6.68 -8.09
N ARG A 104 3.95 -5.65 -7.30
CA ARG A 104 4.90 -4.61 -6.87
C ARG A 104 5.54 -4.90 -5.50
N LEU A 105 5.01 -5.89 -4.77
CA LEU A 105 5.38 -6.18 -3.38
C LEU A 105 6.88 -6.45 -3.19
N GLY A 106 7.53 -7.05 -4.20
CA GLY A 106 8.98 -7.32 -4.15
C GLY A 106 9.84 -6.06 -4.06
N LEU A 107 9.30 -4.88 -4.33
CA LEU A 107 9.99 -3.60 -4.16
C LEU A 107 9.98 -3.12 -2.70
N LEU A 108 8.95 -3.47 -1.92
CA LEU A 108 8.82 -3.04 -0.52
C LEU A 108 9.85 -3.72 0.39
N THR A 109 10.37 -4.88 -0.04
CA THR A 109 11.37 -5.67 0.70
C THR A 109 12.81 -5.35 0.29
N TRP A 110 13.04 -4.31 -0.52
CA TRP A 110 14.38 -3.95 -0.97
C TRP A 110 15.23 -3.42 0.20
N PRO A 111 16.46 -3.92 0.39
CA PRO A 111 17.39 -3.35 1.36
C PRO A 111 17.80 -1.93 0.93
N GLN A 112 18.20 -1.13 1.91
CA GLN A 112 18.66 0.26 1.71
C GLN A 112 19.64 0.40 0.55
N GLN A 113 20.65 -0.48 0.45
CA GLN A 113 21.69 -0.37 -0.59
C GLN A 113 21.13 -0.56 -2.01
N GLN A 114 20.04 -1.32 -2.19
CA GLN A 114 19.39 -1.44 -3.49
C GLN A 114 18.63 -0.16 -3.84
N TRP A 115 17.96 0.45 -2.87
CA TRP A 115 17.33 1.76 -3.05
C TRP A 115 18.35 2.84 -3.43
N GLU A 116 19.44 2.95 -2.67
CA GLU A 116 20.53 3.90 -2.93
C GLU A 116 21.08 3.80 -4.35
N ARG A 117 21.25 2.56 -4.85
CA ARG A 117 21.74 2.28 -6.21
C ARG A 117 20.70 2.53 -7.30
N ALA A 118 19.42 2.44 -6.99
CA ALA A 118 18.36 2.72 -7.95
C ALA A 118 18.08 4.21 -8.12
N LEU A 119 18.32 5.00 -7.07
CA LEU A 119 18.18 6.45 -7.09
C LEU A 119 19.34 7.13 -7.83
N HIS A 120 19.16 8.41 -8.19
CA HIS A 120 20.24 9.25 -8.69
C HIS A 120 21.33 9.43 -7.60
N PRO A 121 22.65 9.57 -7.89
CA PRO A 121 23.67 9.61 -6.84
C PRO A 121 23.42 10.71 -5.82
N LYS A 122 22.97 11.89 -6.28
CA LYS A 122 22.64 13.01 -5.38
C LYS A 122 21.45 12.73 -4.46
N LEU A 123 20.61 11.75 -4.80
CA LEU A 123 19.42 11.38 -4.04
C LEU A 123 19.62 10.08 -3.25
N HIS A 124 20.81 9.47 -3.27
CA HIS A 124 21.03 8.16 -2.61
C HIS A 124 20.65 8.21 -1.13
N PHE A 125 20.82 9.35 -0.46
CA PHE A 125 20.57 9.47 0.98
C PHE A 125 19.09 9.21 1.34
N LEU A 126 18.18 9.21 0.35
CA LEU A 126 16.78 8.83 0.50
C LEU A 126 16.56 7.31 0.54
N GLY A 127 17.60 6.49 0.41
CA GLY A 127 17.49 5.03 0.40
C GLY A 127 16.94 4.45 1.71
N ASP A 128 17.42 4.93 2.86
CA ASP A 128 16.87 4.54 4.18
C ASP A 128 15.41 4.97 4.33
N PHE A 129 15.05 6.15 3.82
CA PHE A 129 13.67 6.61 3.80
C PHE A 129 12.76 5.69 2.98
N LEU A 130 13.19 5.27 1.78
CA LEU A 130 12.42 4.34 0.95
C LEU A 130 12.31 2.95 1.57
N LEU A 131 13.36 2.46 2.22
CA LEU A 131 13.30 1.22 3.00
C LEU A 131 12.23 1.32 4.10
N ARG A 132 12.28 2.37 4.93
CA ARG A 132 11.32 2.56 6.03
C ARG A 132 9.89 2.79 5.54
N LEU A 133 9.73 3.49 4.42
CA LEU A 133 8.44 3.67 3.76
C LEU A 133 7.88 2.32 3.29
N GLY A 134 8.73 1.48 2.67
CA GLY A 134 8.40 0.12 2.28
C GLY A 134 7.94 -0.74 3.46
N MET A 135 8.67 -0.70 4.58
CA MET A 135 8.31 -1.43 5.80
C MET A 135 6.94 -1.04 6.39
N GLN A 136 6.45 0.18 6.14
CA GLN A 136 5.10 0.57 6.57
C GLN A 136 4.01 0.13 5.57
N MET A 137 4.36 -0.10 4.31
CA MET A 137 3.44 -0.53 3.25
C MET A 137 3.37 -2.06 3.10
N GLU A 138 4.43 -2.78 3.47
CA GLU A 138 4.57 -4.22 3.24
C GLU A 138 3.47 -5.05 3.91
N PRO A 139 3.07 -4.78 5.17
CA PRO A 139 1.99 -5.53 5.79
C PRO A 139 0.70 -5.17 5.11
N GLU A 140 0.04 -6.14 4.49
CA GLU A 140 -1.31 -5.91 4.00
C GLU A 140 -2.23 -5.82 5.22
N TYR A 141 -2.57 -4.59 5.61
CA TYR A 141 -3.34 -4.25 6.82
C TYR A 141 -4.65 -5.03 6.92
N GLY A 142 -5.21 -5.46 5.79
CA GLY A 142 -6.37 -6.33 5.73
C GLY A 142 -6.16 -7.71 6.36
N PHE A 143 -4.93 -8.17 6.54
CA PHE A 143 -4.57 -9.45 7.14
C PHE A 143 -4.08 -9.33 8.59
N LEU A 144 -4.04 -8.14 9.16
CA LEU A 144 -3.70 -7.96 10.57
C LEU A 144 -4.92 -8.18 11.47
N ASP A 145 -4.72 -8.85 12.61
CA ASP A 145 -5.76 -9.16 13.60
C ASP A 145 -5.25 -8.94 15.03
N PRO A 146 -5.80 -7.95 15.77
CA PRO A 146 -6.86 -7.02 15.35
C PRO A 146 -6.39 -6.05 14.24
N PRO A 147 -7.29 -5.52 13.39
CA PRO A 147 -6.88 -4.53 12.39
C PRO A 147 -6.34 -3.27 13.08
N PRO A 148 -5.22 -2.68 12.61
CA PRO A 148 -4.73 -1.42 13.14
C PRO A 148 -5.76 -0.30 12.96
N PRO A 149 -5.66 0.79 13.75
CA PRO A 149 -6.45 1.99 13.53
C PRO A 149 -6.37 2.48 12.07
N GLU A 150 -7.48 2.98 11.52
CA GLU A 150 -7.61 3.35 10.10
C GLU A 150 -6.57 4.39 9.63
N ASP A 151 -6.23 5.29 10.54
CA ASP A 151 -5.28 6.38 10.40
C ASP A 151 -3.84 6.00 10.81
N HIS A 152 -3.58 4.74 11.19
CA HIS A 152 -2.25 4.25 11.54
C HIS A 152 -1.22 4.53 10.42
N LEU A 153 -1.52 4.05 9.21
CA LEU A 153 -0.59 4.19 8.07
C LEU A 153 -0.39 5.66 7.68
N HIS A 154 -1.45 6.48 7.72
CA HIS A 154 -1.37 7.92 7.50
C HIS A 154 -0.37 8.58 8.45
N LYS A 155 -0.48 8.29 9.75
CA LYS A 155 0.39 8.86 10.77
C LYS A 155 1.82 8.33 10.65
N ALA A 156 1.99 7.07 10.25
CA ALA A 156 3.32 6.50 10.01
C ALA A 156 4.05 7.25 8.89
N PHE A 157 3.36 7.46 7.77
CA PHE A 157 3.89 8.22 6.63
C PHE A 157 4.16 9.67 6.96
N GLN A 158 3.25 10.34 7.67
CA GLN A 158 3.44 11.73 8.07
C GLN A 158 4.74 11.89 8.89
N ARG A 159 5.01 10.98 9.83
CA ARG A 159 6.24 11.01 10.65
C ARG A 159 7.49 10.69 9.83
N LEU A 160 7.43 9.73 8.91
CA LEU A 160 8.55 9.42 8.01
C LEU A 160 8.89 10.61 7.12
N LEU A 161 7.89 11.22 6.49
CA LEU A 161 8.06 12.40 5.65
C LEU A 161 8.64 13.57 6.45
N LEU A 162 8.10 13.83 7.64
CA LEU A 162 8.58 14.92 8.49
C LEU A 162 10.04 14.73 8.91
N ASN A 163 10.43 13.51 9.31
CA ASN A 163 11.84 13.19 9.57
C ASN A 163 12.71 13.42 8.35
N GLN A 164 12.26 12.97 7.18
CA GLN A 164 13.05 13.07 5.99
C GLN A 164 13.24 14.53 5.56
N ILE A 165 12.18 15.34 5.61
CA ILE A 165 12.24 16.78 5.31
C ILE A 165 13.18 17.49 6.27
N HIS A 166 13.11 17.19 7.57
CA HIS A 166 14.00 17.80 8.57
C HIS A 166 15.48 17.40 8.39
N ASN A 167 15.73 16.17 7.94
CA ASN A 167 17.09 15.64 7.78
C ASN A 167 17.74 16.02 6.44
N ILE A 168 16.99 16.56 5.47
CA ILE A 168 17.55 17.08 4.22
C ILE A 168 18.34 18.34 4.55
N LYS A 169 19.66 18.29 4.30
CA LYS A 169 20.59 19.40 4.57
C LYS A 169 20.80 20.32 3.37
N GLU A 170 20.57 19.81 2.18
CA GLU A 170 20.87 20.48 0.92
C GLU A 170 19.61 20.51 0.06
N ASP A 171 19.28 21.70 -0.45
CA ASP A 171 18.21 21.86 -1.42
C ASP A 171 18.70 21.36 -2.79
N ILE A 172 18.15 20.23 -3.22
CA ILE A 172 18.47 19.65 -4.53
C ILE A 172 17.41 20.10 -5.52
N GLU A 173 17.80 20.97 -6.43
CA GLU A 173 16.92 21.43 -7.49
C GLU A 173 16.69 20.32 -8.53
N LEU A 174 15.42 19.90 -8.65
CA LEU A 174 15.01 18.86 -9.58
C LEU A 174 14.67 19.46 -10.95
N ASN A 175 15.03 18.73 -12.00
CA ASN A 175 14.64 19.01 -13.36
C ASN A 175 13.22 18.46 -13.59
N THR A 176 12.26 19.37 -13.78
CA THR A 176 10.86 19.01 -14.04
C THR A 176 10.59 18.73 -15.52
N ASP A 177 11.48 19.17 -16.41
CA ASP A 177 11.32 19.05 -17.86
C ASP A 177 11.96 17.75 -18.40
N LYS A 178 13.02 17.28 -17.73
CA LYS A 178 13.74 16.06 -18.09
C LYS A 178 13.76 15.09 -16.91
N LEU A 179 13.07 13.97 -17.07
CA LEU A 179 13.12 12.83 -16.14
C LEU A 179 14.24 11.86 -16.53
N ARG A 180 14.66 11.01 -15.60
CA ARG A 180 15.58 9.90 -15.89
C ARG A 180 14.97 8.97 -16.94
N THR A 181 15.81 8.55 -17.89
CA THR A 181 15.42 7.58 -18.92
C THR A 181 15.14 6.23 -18.29
N LEU A 182 14.08 5.57 -18.75
CA LEU A 182 13.65 4.26 -18.30
C LEU A 182 13.51 3.34 -19.51
N PRO A 183 13.69 2.02 -19.34
CA PRO A 183 13.49 1.08 -20.42
C PRO A 183 12.02 1.10 -20.84
N GLU A 184 11.77 0.96 -22.14
CA GLU A 184 10.44 0.74 -22.64
C GLU A 184 9.89 -0.56 -22.05
N LEU A 185 8.81 -0.43 -21.28
CA LEU A 185 8.15 -1.60 -20.71
C LEU A 185 7.48 -2.37 -21.85
N LYS A 186 7.73 -3.67 -21.92
CA LYS A 186 6.95 -4.55 -22.78
C LYS A 186 5.52 -4.54 -22.25
N CYS A 187 4.59 -3.94 -23.00
CA CYS A 187 3.17 -4.01 -22.68
C CYS A 187 2.74 -5.48 -22.70
N TYR A 188 2.41 -6.03 -21.53
CA TYR A 188 1.79 -7.34 -21.47
C TYR A 188 0.36 -7.18 -22.00
N ASP A 189 0.11 -7.71 -23.21
CA ASP A 189 -1.19 -7.68 -23.87
C ASP A 189 -2.19 -8.43 -22.98
N THR A 190 -2.94 -7.68 -22.16
CA THR A 190 -3.89 -8.19 -21.16
C THR A 190 -5.23 -8.49 -21.83
N ARG A 191 -5.21 -9.25 -22.93
CA ARG A 191 -6.41 -9.53 -23.74
C ARG A 191 -7.36 -10.58 -23.18
N ASP A 192 -7.08 -11.20 -22.04
CA ASP A 192 -7.92 -12.29 -21.52
C ASP A 192 -8.69 -11.99 -20.22
N THR A 193 -9.00 -10.71 -19.91
CA THR A 193 -10.03 -10.44 -18.89
C THR A 193 -10.81 -9.15 -19.17
N THR A 194 -11.62 -9.18 -20.24
CA THR A 194 -12.68 -8.19 -20.47
C THR A 194 -13.73 -8.29 -19.35
N THR A 195 -13.55 -7.51 -18.29
CA THR A 195 -14.66 -7.06 -17.44
C THR A 195 -14.83 -5.57 -17.70
N LEU A 196 -15.86 -5.23 -18.49
CA LEU A 196 -16.24 -3.85 -18.79
C LEU A 196 -16.59 -3.11 -17.48
N PHE A 197 -15.74 -2.19 -17.04
CA PHE A 197 -16.19 -1.04 -16.26
C PHE A 197 -16.32 0.13 -17.24
N GLY A 198 -17.55 0.35 -17.70
CA GLY A 198 -17.89 1.49 -18.53
C GLY A 198 -17.94 2.76 -17.68
N VAL A 199 -17.02 3.69 -17.93
CA VAL A 199 -17.23 5.10 -17.63
C VAL A 199 -17.26 5.81 -18.98
N SER A 200 -18.47 6.15 -19.41
CA SER A 200 -18.70 6.94 -20.62
C SER A 200 -18.44 8.41 -20.27
N ILE A 201 -17.42 9.01 -20.86
CA ILE A 201 -17.19 10.45 -20.85
C ILE A 201 -17.31 10.98 -22.28
N GLY A 202 -18.39 11.74 -22.51
CA GLY A 202 -18.41 12.98 -23.28
C GLY A 202 -17.84 12.97 -24.70
N GLN A 203 -18.73 12.77 -25.66
CA GLN A 203 -18.54 13.01 -27.09
C GLN A 203 -18.94 14.47 -27.43
N LEU A 204 -18.03 15.27 -27.99
CA LEU A 204 -18.23 16.51 -28.78
C LEU A 204 -16.86 16.79 -29.44
N HIS A 205 -16.63 16.81 -30.75
CA HIS A 205 -17.17 17.72 -31.77
C HIS A 205 -17.10 17.12 -33.20
N SER A 206 -18.08 17.53 -34.01
CA SER A 206 -18.26 17.51 -35.48
C SER A 206 -17.02 17.99 -36.28
N SER A 207 -16.72 17.69 -37.56
CA SER A 207 -17.40 17.26 -38.82
C SER A 207 -16.29 17.14 -39.92
N PRO A 208 -16.54 16.95 -41.26
CA PRO A 208 -17.44 16.06 -41.99
C PRO A 208 -16.78 15.29 -43.19
N ALA A 209 -17.59 14.41 -43.80
CA ALA A 209 -17.62 14.00 -45.22
C ALA A 209 -16.56 13.03 -45.80
N SER A 210 -16.98 11.79 -46.08
CA SER A 210 -17.26 11.33 -47.46
C SER A 210 -17.71 9.87 -47.49
N THR A 211 -18.87 9.61 -48.09
CA THR A 211 -19.33 8.27 -48.48
C THR A 211 -18.62 7.81 -49.76
N PRO A 212 -18.48 6.49 -50.00
CA PRO A 212 -19.47 5.90 -50.91
C PRO A 212 -19.93 4.47 -50.56
N LYS A 213 -21.25 4.30 -50.68
CA LYS A 213 -22.01 3.17 -51.23
C LYS A 213 -21.26 1.83 -51.36
N LYS A 214 -21.79 0.79 -50.70
CA LYS A 214 -22.10 -0.48 -51.38
C LYS A 214 -23.32 -1.17 -50.77
N ARG A 215 -24.13 -1.63 -51.71
CA ARG A 215 -25.50 -2.16 -51.66
C ARG A 215 -25.40 -3.67 -51.83
N ASN A 216 -26.09 -4.45 -51.00
CA ASN A 216 -26.65 -5.78 -51.30
C ASN A 216 -27.56 -6.17 -50.12
N LYS A 217 -28.89 -6.08 -50.23
CA LYS A 217 -29.86 -6.97 -50.91
C LYS A 217 -30.17 -8.24 -50.09
N ARG A 218 -31.23 -8.11 -49.28
CA ARG A 218 -32.30 -9.04 -48.85
C ARG A 218 -32.00 -10.54 -48.81
N VAL A 219 -32.34 -11.19 -47.69
CA VAL A 219 -33.41 -12.21 -47.60
C VAL A 219 -34.08 -12.11 -46.22
N ALA A 220 -35.40 -12.27 -46.19
CA ALA A 220 -36.26 -12.26 -45.03
C ALA A 220 -36.97 -13.62 -44.88
N THR A 221 -37.09 -14.13 -43.66
CA THR A 221 -38.11 -15.08 -43.17
C THR A 221 -38.00 -15.03 -41.63
N SER A 222 -38.90 -14.38 -40.88
CA SER A 222 -40.32 -14.66 -40.55
C SER A 222 -40.53 -15.81 -39.56
N GLN A 223 -41.45 -15.54 -38.61
CA GLN A 223 -42.13 -16.42 -37.63
C GLN A 223 -41.46 -16.48 -36.24
N ASN A 224 -42.02 -15.81 -35.23
CA ASN A 224 -43.27 -16.02 -34.46
C ASN A 224 -43.01 -16.86 -33.21
N GLY A 225 -43.46 -16.36 -32.06
CA GLY A 225 -43.55 -17.16 -30.83
C GLY A 225 -43.55 -16.33 -29.55
N ASP A 226 -44.68 -15.69 -29.27
CA ASP A 226 -45.10 -15.35 -27.90
C ASP A 226 -45.02 -16.60 -26.99
N ASN A 227 -44.72 -16.39 -25.71
CA ASN A 227 -45.53 -16.94 -24.60
C ASN A 227 -45.03 -16.48 -23.22
N THR A 228 -45.94 -15.80 -22.53
CA THR A 228 -46.00 -15.47 -21.11
C THR A 228 -46.28 -16.66 -20.19
N SER A 229 -45.63 -16.72 -19.01
CA SER A 229 -46.18 -17.23 -17.72
C SER A 229 -45.19 -16.91 -16.59
N THR A 230 -45.44 -15.96 -15.68
CA THR A 230 -46.19 -16.10 -14.40
C THR A 230 -45.78 -17.29 -13.53
N PHE A 231 -45.16 -17.06 -12.36
CA PHE A 231 -45.37 -17.71 -11.04
C PHE A 231 -44.50 -17.01 -9.96
N GLN A 232 -45.10 -16.20 -9.07
CA GLN A 232 -45.25 -16.39 -7.60
C GLN A 232 -44.00 -16.87 -6.84
N ARG A 233 -43.35 -16.04 -6.00
CA ARG A 233 -43.67 -15.68 -4.59
C ARG A 233 -43.72 -16.88 -3.64
N VAL A 234 -42.64 -17.09 -2.88
CA VAL A 234 -42.69 -17.65 -1.51
C VAL A 234 -41.67 -16.90 -0.64
N GLN A 235 -42.20 -16.28 0.41
CA GLN A 235 -41.47 -15.81 1.58
C GLN A 235 -41.26 -16.99 2.53
N SER A 236 -40.11 -17.05 3.21
CA SER A 236 -40.04 -17.69 4.52
C SER A 236 -38.97 -17.00 5.38
N GLU A 237 -39.42 -16.65 6.59
CA GLU A 237 -38.76 -15.92 7.67
C GLU A 237 -38.01 -16.87 8.63
N PRO A 238 -37.33 -16.36 9.69
CA PRO A 238 -36.12 -16.96 10.25
C PRO A 238 -36.35 -17.93 11.42
N GLY A 239 -35.50 -18.95 11.49
CA GLY A 239 -35.42 -19.92 12.58
C GLY A 239 -34.42 -19.50 13.66
N LYS A 240 -34.96 -19.20 14.84
CA LYS A 240 -34.33 -18.88 16.12
C LYS A 240 -33.99 -20.18 16.86
N LEU A 241 -32.73 -20.39 17.26
CA LEU A 241 -32.27 -21.35 18.29
C LEU A 241 -30.79 -21.02 18.57
N ARG A 242 -30.17 -21.21 19.74
CA ARG A 242 -30.51 -21.20 21.16
C ARG A 242 -29.14 -21.34 21.85
N SER A 243 -28.91 -20.53 22.88
CA SER A 243 -27.76 -20.53 23.79
C SER A 243 -27.35 -21.93 24.27
N HIS A 244 -26.05 -22.22 24.25
CA HIS A 244 -25.41 -23.02 25.29
C HIS A 244 -24.11 -22.34 25.75
N GLN A 245 -24.20 -21.77 26.96
CA GLN A 245 -23.10 -21.49 27.86
C GLN A 245 -22.57 -22.83 28.36
N ASN A 246 -21.25 -23.02 28.36
CA ASN A 246 -20.59 -23.97 29.24
C ASN A 246 -19.53 -23.20 30.01
N GLU A 247 -19.82 -22.98 31.28
CA GLU A 247 -18.88 -22.66 32.34
C GLU A 247 -17.95 -23.87 32.54
N VAL A 248 -16.65 -23.61 32.63
CA VAL A 248 -15.72 -24.48 33.36
C VAL A 248 -14.85 -23.57 34.22
N GLU A 249 -15.23 -23.49 35.49
CA GLU A 249 -14.36 -23.13 36.60
C GLU A 249 -13.36 -24.27 36.85
N SER A 250 -12.09 -23.91 37.07
CA SER A 250 -11.12 -24.64 37.89
C SER A 250 -9.99 -23.66 38.18
N ASP A 251 -10.01 -22.96 39.31
CA ASP A 251 -9.54 -23.37 40.65
C ASP A 251 -8.01 -23.29 40.81
N LYS A 252 -7.61 -22.35 41.70
CA LYS A 252 -6.46 -22.28 42.64
C LYS A 252 -5.07 -22.77 42.17
N GLY A 253 -3.95 -22.11 42.45
CA GLY A 253 -3.60 -21.10 43.46
C GLY A 253 -2.09 -21.23 43.79
N MET A 254 -1.56 -20.29 44.57
CA MET A 254 -0.23 -20.28 45.26
C MET A 254 1.01 -20.12 44.36
N ASP A 255 2.09 -19.45 44.75
CA ASP A 255 2.42 -18.58 45.89
C ASP A 255 3.66 -17.74 45.50
N LYS A 256 4.05 -16.86 46.41
CA LYS A 256 5.15 -15.90 46.47
C LYS A 256 6.56 -16.41 46.09
N ASP A 257 7.41 -15.47 45.67
CA ASP A 257 8.71 -15.08 46.26
C ASP A 257 9.40 -14.09 45.28
N GLU A 258 9.45 -12.77 45.54
CA GLU A 258 10.46 -12.06 46.35
C GLU A 258 11.90 -12.59 46.22
N GLU A 259 12.71 -11.99 45.34
CA GLU A 259 14.10 -11.67 45.70
C GLU A 259 14.65 -10.45 44.93
N LYS A 260 15.16 -9.49 45.72
CA LYS A 260 15.96 -8.32 45.34
C LYS A 260 17.44 -8.70 45.28
N MET A 261 18.19 -8.10 44.36
CA MET A 261 19.58 -7.61 44.48
C MET A 261 19.95 -7.04 43.10
N GLU A 262 20.06 -5.74 42.81
CA GLU A 262 20.92 -4.66 43.33
C GLU A 262 22.45 -4.89 43.17
N LEU A 263 23.09 -3.96 42.45
CA LEU A 263 24.53 -3.62 42.35
C LEU A 263 25.42 -4.61 41.55
N ASP A 264 26.41 -4.22 40.74
CA ASP A 264 27.14 -2.95 40.64
C ASP A 264 27.92 -2.81 39.31
N ALA A 265 28.45 -1.61 39.10
CA ALA A 265 29.12 -1.10 37.92
C ALA A 265 30.54 -1.64 37.61
N SER A 266 30.96 -1.54 36.33
CA SER A 266 32.33 -1.22 35.84
C SER A 266 32.28 -1.22 34.30
N PHE A 267 32.48 -0.19 33.48
CA PHE A 267 33.41 0.95 33.45
C PHE A 267 34.91 0.60 33.36
N HIS A 268 35.37 0.24 32.16
CA HIS A 268 36.69 0.49 31.53
C HIS A 268 36.52 0.05 30.06
N GLN A 269 36.63 0.81 28.98
CA GLN A 269 37.55 1.88 28.56
C GLN A 269 39.03 1.54 28.80
N GLN A 270 39.69 0.95 27.79
CA GLN A 270 40.89 1.53 27.15
C GLN A 270 41.49 0.60 26.08
N LEU A 271 41.86 1.27 24.97
CA LEU A 271 42.79 0.93 23.88
C LEU A 271 42.34 -0.07 22.80
#